data_AF-A0A349WCB3-F1
#
_entry.id   AF-A0A349WCB3-F1
#
_cell.length_a   1.000
_cell.length_b   1.000
_cell.length_c   1.000
_cell.angle_alpha   90.00
_cell.angle_beta   90.00
_cell.angle_gamma   90.00
#
_symmetry.space_group_name_H-M   'P 1'
#
loop_
_entity.id
_entity.type
_entity.pdbx_description
1 polymer ?
#
loop_
_entity_poly.entity_id
_entity_poly.type
_entity_poly.pdbx_seq_one_letter_code
_entity_poly.pdbx_strand_id
1 'polypeptide(L)' 'PAPSLLEVVLASVNIMEVRITRSRMAGDPPEVVIAPQLAHLGLMDFYRAEEAIAEGQRAAEKTLPFFQQLGLGAV' A
#
# COMPACT_ATOMS: atom_id res chain seq x y z
N PRO A 1 27.97 12.85 3.94
CA PRO A 1 27.78 12.71 2.47
C PRO A 1 26.42 13.28 2.04
N ALA A 2 26.38 14.02 0.93
CA ALA A 2 25.12 14.51 0.36
C ALA A 2 24.34 13.33 -0.25
N PRO A 3 23.00 13.30 -0.14
CA PRO A 3 22.19 12.23 -0.71
C PRO A 3 22.31 12.22 -2.24
N SER A 4 22.16 11.04 -2.85
CA SER A 4 22.17 10.92 -4.30
C SER A 4 20.91 11.56 -4.90
N LEU A 5 21.03 12.12 -6.11
CA LEU A 5 19.87 12.69 -6.81
C LEU A 5 18.75 11.66 -6.99
N LEU A 6 19.11 10.40 -7.23
CA LEU A 6 18.17 9.29 -7.38
C LEU A 6 17.37 9.06 -6.09
N GLU A 7 18.03 8.99 -4.93
CA GLU A 7 17.35 8.83 -3.64
C GLU A 7 16.39 10.00 -3.35
N VAL A 8 16.80 11.24 -3.68
CA VAL A 8 15.95 12.42 -3.50
C VAL A 8 14.71 12.34 -4.38
N VAL A 9 14.85 11.93 -5.65
CA VAL A 9 13.72 11.75 -6.57
C VAL A 9 12.78 10.67 -6.04
N LEU A 10 13.29 9.49 -5.65
CA LEU A 10 12.47 8.40 -5.12
C LEU A 10 11.71 8.81 -3.85
N ALA A 11 12.38 9.52 -2.94
CA ALA A 11 11.75 10.05 -1.73
C ALA A 11 10.64 11.07 -2.07
N SER A 12 10.86 11.94 -3.06
CA SER A 12 9.86 12.91 -3.49
C SER A 12 8.59 12.25 -4.05
N VAL A 13 8.75 11.17 -4.82
CA VAL A 13 7.63 10.39 -5.36
C VAL A 13 6.80 9.81 -4.22
N ASN A 14 7.44 9.15 -3.25
CA ASN A 14 6.75 8.60 -2.08
C ASN A 14 5.96 9.67 -1.31
N ILE A 15 6.54 10.86 -1.10
CA ILE A 15 5.84 11.97 -0.44
C ILE A 15 4.62 12.42 -1.23
N MET A 16 4.76 12.57 -2.55
CA MET A 16 3.65 12.97 -3.43
C MET A 16 2.53 11.92 -3.42
N GLU A 17 2.87 10.63 -3.50
CA GLU A 17 1.91 9.52 -3.45
C GLU A 17 1.13 9.53 -2.14
N VAL A 18 1.80 9.63 -0.99
CA VAL A 18 1.13 9.71 0.32
C VAL A 18 0.16 10.89 0.37
N ARG A 19 0.55 12.04 -0.18
CA ARG A 19 -0.31 13.23 -0.20
C ARG A 19 -1.52 13.05 -1.11
N ILE A 20 -1.34 12.49 -2.31
CA ILE A 20 -2.43 12.22 -3.27
C ILE A 20 -3.41 11.20 -2.66
N THR A 21 -2.91 10.10 -2.12
CA THR A 21 -3.72 9.05 -1.48
C THR A 21 -4.53 9.62 -0.31
N ARG A 22 -3.91 10.37 0.60
CA ARG A 22 -4.62 11.01 1.72
C ARG A 22 -5.68 12.00 1.23
N SER A 23 -5.36 12.81 0.21
CA SER A 23 -6.32 13.75 -0.37
C SER A 23 -7.52 13.04 -0.97
N ARG A 24 -7.31 11.91 -1.65
CA ARG A 24 -8.41 11.10 -2.21
C ARG A 24 -9.25 10.47 -1.13
N MET A 25 -8.64 9.82 -0.14
CA MET A 25 -9.37 9.21 0.98
C MET A 25 -10.23 10.23 1.76
N ALA A 26 -9.80 11.49 1.85
CA ALA A 26 -10.58 12.55 2.50
C ALA A 26 -11.76 13.05 1.64
N GLY A 27 -11.63 13.03 0.32
CA GLY A 27 -12.67 13.49 -0.61
C GLY A 27 -13.68 12.40 -1.00
N ASP A 28 -13.19 11.19 -1.23
CA ASP A 28 -13.94 10.02 -1.66
C ASP A 28 -13.37 8.78 -0.94
N PRO A 29 -13.81 8.52 0.31
CA PRO A 29 -13.30 7.41 1.10
C PRO A 29 -13.78 6.07 0.51
N PRO A 30 -12.90 5.06 0.40
CA PRO A 30 -13.31 3.73 -0.07
C PRO A 30 -14.19 3.02 0.95
N GLU A 31 -15.05 2.11 0.49
CA GLU A 31 -15.89 1.29 1.37
C GLU A 31 -15.04 0.32 2.22
N VAL A 32 -13.94 -0.19 1.64
CA VAL A 32 -12.99 -1.08 2.30
C VAL A 32 -11.57 -0.66 1.99
N VAL A 33 -10.72 -0.61 3.02
CA VAL A 33 -9.28 -0.33 2.90
C VAL A 33 -8.49 -1.60 3.17
N ILE A 34 -7.66 -2.02 2.22
CA ILE A 34 -6.62 -3.03 2.43
C ILE A 34 -5.29 -2.31 2.71
N ALA A 35 -4.74 -2.49 3.91
CA ALA A 35 -3.54 -1.79 4.37
C ALA A 35 -2.42 -2.78 4.76
N PRO A 36 -1.64 -3.31 3.79
CA PRO A 36 -0.51 -4.17 4.06
C PRO A 36 0.63 -3.43 4.79
N GLN A 37 1.26 -4.08 5.77
CA GLN A 37 2.35 -3.51 6.57
C GLN A 37 3.72 -3.69 5.90
N LEU A 38 4.06 -2.78 4.99
CA LEU A 38 5.27 -2.84 4.15
C LEU A 38 6.21 -1.64 4.30
N ALA A 39 6.05 -0.83 5.37
CA ALA A 39 6.81 0.42 5.56
C ALA A 39 8.33 0.24 5.66
N HIS A 40 8.78 -1.00 5.91
CA HIS A 40 10.19 -1.40 6.01
C HIS A 40 10.75 -1.96 4.69
N LEU A 41 9.95 -2.02 3.62
CA LEU A 41 10.41 -2.32 2.27
C LEU A 41 10.72 -1.03 1.52
N GLY A 42 11.88 -0.96 0.88
CA GLY A 42 12.21 0.08 -0.09
C GLY A 42 11.53 -0.19 -1.44
N LEU A 43 11.34 0.88 -2.23
CA LEU A 43 10.71 0.78 -3.55
C LEU A 43 11.43 -0.19 -4.51
N MET A 44 12.74 -0.35 -4.34
CA MET A 44 13.60 -1.17 -5.21
C MET A 44 14.00 -2.51 -4.56
N ASP A 45 13.39 -2.92 -3.44
CA ASP A 45 13.67 -4.18 -2.74
C ASP A 45 13.06 -5.40 -3.44
N PHE A 46 13.29 -5.57 -4.75
CA PHE A 46 12.70 -6.63 -5.56
C PHE A 46 13.04 -8.05 -5.07
N TYR A 47 14.19 -8.22 -4.39
CA TYR A 47 14.59 -9.49 -3.80
C TYR A 47 13.68 -9.93 -2.64
N ARG A 48 12.83 -9.04 -2.12
CA ARG A 48 11.86 -9.31 -1.04
C ARG A 48 10.42 -9.43 -1.56
N ALA A 49 10.24 -9.68 -2.87
CA ALA A 49 8.92 -9.78 -3.48
C ALA A 49 8.00 -10.82 -2.79
N GLU A 50 8.55 -11.95 -2.36
CA GLU A 50 7.79 -13.00 -1.66
C GLU A 50 7.16 -12.48 -0.36
N GLU A 51 7.91 -11.68 0.40
CA GLU A 51 7.43 -11.04 1.63
C GLU A 51 6.29 -10.05 1.35
N ALA A 52 6.45 -9.23 0.31
CA ALA A 52 5.44 -8.26 -0.10
C ALA A 52 4.13 -8.94 -0.55
N ILE A 53 4.24 -10.02 -1.33
CA ILE A 53 3.09 -10.80 -1.82
C ILE A 53 2.36 -11.45 -0.64
N ALA A 54 3.09 -12.09 0.27
CA ALA A 54 2.51 -12.77 1.42
C ALA A 54 1.79 -11.80 2.38
N GLU A 55 2.35 -10.61 2.62
CA GLU A 55 1.67 -9.58 3.42
C GLU A 55 0.44 -9.01 2.68
N GLY A 56 0.51 -8.85 1.36
CA GLY A 56 -0.65 -8.46 0.55
C GLY A 56 -1.81 -9.45 0.69
N GLN A 57 -1.53 -10.75 0.57
CA GLN A 57 -2.52 -11.81 0.77
C GLN A 57 -3.11 -11.76 2.19
N ARG A 58 -2.25 -11.70 3.20
CA ARG A 58 -2.67 -11.62 4.61
C ARG A 58 -3.53 -10.39 4.91
N ALA A 59 -3.18 -9.23 4.35
CA ALA A 59 -3.95 -8.01 4.51
C ALA A 59 -5.32 -8.13 3.84
N ALA A 60 -5.38 -8.73 2.64
CA ALA A 60 -6.64 -8.97 1.93
C ALA A 60 -7.55 -9.96 2.68
N GLU A 61 -7.00 -11.06 3.19
CA GLU A 61 -7.74 -12.04 4.00
C GLU A 61 -8.36 -11.40 5.25
N LYS A 62 -7.63 -10.53 5.94
CA LYS A 62 -8.16 -9.78 7.09
C LYS A 62 -9.34 -8.88 6.73
N THR A 63 -9.42 -8.42 5.48
CA THR A 63 -10.52 -7.59 4.98
C THR A 63 -11.68 -8.38 4.39
N LEU A 64 -11.55 -9.69 4.21
CA LEU A 64 -12.57 -10.56 3.62
C LEU A 64 -13.96 -10.44 4.30
N PRO A 65 -14.08 -10.33 5.63
CA PRO A 65 -15.38 -10.12 6.27
C PRO A 65 -16.10 -8.84 5.81
N PHE A 66 -15.36 -7.76 5.51
CA PHE A 66 -15.95 -6.52 5.00
C PHE A 66 -16.43 -6.68 3.56
N PHE A 67 -15.69 -7.39 2.72
CA PHE A 67 -16.13 -7.70 1.35
C PHE A 67 -17.41 -8.54 1.35
N GLN A 68 -17.51 -9.53 2.24
CA GLN A 68 -18.70 -10.37 2.39
C GLN A 68 -19.93 -9.56 2.80
N GLN A 69 -19.78 -8.57 3.69
CA GLN A 69 -20.86 -7.64 4.06
C GLN A 69 -21.35 -6.80 2.86
N LEU A 70 -20.48 -6.54 1.89
CA LEU A 70 -20.82 -5.85 0.64
C LEU A 70 -21.38 -6.81 -0.44
N GLY A 71 -21.56 -8.10 -0.12
CA GLY A 71 -22.00 -9.11 -1.08
C GLY A 71 -20.92 -9.57 -2.06
N LEU A 72 -19.65 -9.26 -1.78
CA LEU A 72 -18.48 -9.63 -2.57
C LEU A 72 -17.75 -10.83 -1.92
N GLY A 73 -17.12 -11.70 -2.73
CA GLY A 73 -16.29 -12.79 -2.23
C GLY A 73 -17.03 -14.09 -1.85
N ALA A 74 -18.25 -14.28 -2.35
CA ALA A 74 -18.91 -15.59 -2.38
C ALA A 74 -18.56 -16.30 -3.71
N VAL A 75 -17.74 -17.34 -3.62
CA VAL A 75 -17.79 -18.53 -4.48
C VAL A 75 -18.11 -19.71 -3.58
#